data_AF-A0A835AZU9-F1
#
_entry.id   AF-A0A835AZU9-F1
#
_cell.length_a   1.000
_cell.length_b   1.000
_cell.length_c   1.000
_cell.angle_alpha   90.00
_cell.angle_beta   90.00
_cell.angle_gamma   90.00
#
_symmetry.space_group_name_H-M   'P 1'
#
loop_
_entity.id
_entity.type
_entity.pdbx_description
1 polymer ?
#
loop_
_entity_poly.entity_id
_entity_poly.type
_entity_poly.pdbx_seq_one_letter_code
_entity_poly.pdbx_strand_id
1 'polypeptide(L)'
;METGAKKPAAVAAPAPAAAGRQPPQQQQQEALFETKHAELLSEARDVAREFGADVHAVVFPPGDGAAVRHEFLGAGREARLKELVGRAVAKDVSTMGMEEVVAHEKHLQRLRAVVANELRAKAAAEADKAAAAGTTSSPARQEVSGAAAAGSSKE
;
A
#
# COMPACT_ATOMS: atom_id res chain seq x y z
N MET A 1 -9.88 -40.57 80.21
CA MET A 1 -10.84 -39.47 79.98
C MET A 1 -10.03 -38.27 79.55
N GLU A 2 -10.00 -37.94 78.26
CA GLU A 2 -10.02 -36.58 77.72
C GLU A 2 -9.77 -36.63 76.21
N THR A 3 -10.78 -36.18 75.48
CA THR A 3 -10.88 -36.09 74.03
C THR A 3 -10.39 -34.73 73.57
N GLY A 4 -9.60 -34.66 72.49
CA GLY A 4 -9.18 -33.40 71.89
C GLY A 4 -9.10 -33.51 70.37
N ALA A 5 -10.19 -33.17 69.69
CA ALA A 5 -10.40 -33.33 68.27
C ALA A 5 -9.64 -32.29 67.40
N LYS A 6 -9.22 -32.77 66.23
CA LYS A 6 -8.79 -32.05 65.01
C LYS A 6 -9.66 -30.83 64.70
N LYS A 7 -9.05 -29.68 64.37
CA LYS A 7 -9.70 -28.55 63.67
C LYS A 7 -8.82 -28.08 62.50
N PRO A 8 -9.37 -27.87 61.29
CA PRO A 8 -8.60 -27.74 60.05
C PRO A 8 -8.07 -26.32 59.79
N ALA A 9 -7.07 -26.29 58.91
CA ALA A 9 -6.39 -25.11 58.38
C ALA A 9 -7.37 -24.06 57.85
N ALA A 10 -7.24 -22.83 58.35
CA ALA A 10 -7.81 -21.66 57.71
C ALA A 10 -6.91 -21.29 56.52
N VAL A 11 -7.47 -21.45 55.32
CA VAL A 11 -6.94 -20.87 54.08
C VAL A 11 -6.85 -19.36 54.28
N ALA A 12 -5.62 -18.84 54.30
CA ALA A 12 -5.37 -17.42 54.21
C ALA A 12 -5.90 -16.93 52.86
N ALA A 13 -6.92 -16.09 52.88
CA ALA A 13 -7.36 -15.36 51.71
C ALA A 13 -6.19 -14.52 51.17
N PRO A 14 -5.92 -14.52 49.85
CA PRO A 14 -4.96 -13.57 49.30
C PRO A 14 -5.51 -12.16 49.53
N ALA A 15 -4.73 -11.35 50.23
CA ALA A 15 -4.98 -9.91 50.32
C ALA A 15 -5.12 -9.34 48.90
N PRO A 16 -6.08 -8.42 48.65
CA PRO A 16 -6.17 -7.77 47.35
C PRO A 16 -4.84 -7.05 47.12
N ALA A 17 -4.16 -7.43 46.04
CA ALA A 17 -3.04 -6.68 45.52
C ALA A 17 -3.51 -5.23 45.37
N ALA A 18 -2.88 -4.32 46.12
CA ALA A 18 -3.12 -2.90 45.97
C ALA A 18 -2.85 -2.56 44.50
N ALA A 19 -3.91 -2.39 43.73
CA ALA A 19 -3.84 -1.76 42.43
C ALA A 19 -3.13 -0.42 42.67
N GLY A 20 -1.87 -0.34 42.19
CA GLY A 20 -1.09 0.87 42.30
C GLY A 20 -1.93 2.00 41.72
N ARG A 21 -2.36 2.93 42.58
CA ARG A 21 -3.00 4.16 42.10
C ARG A 21 -1.95 4.88 41.28
N GLN A 22 -2.08 4.82 39.96
CA GLN A 22 -1.32 5.69 39.09
C GLN A 22 -1.58 7.14 39.53
N PRO A 23 -0.54 7.98 39.58
CA PRO A 23 -0.71 9.38 39.90
C PRO A 23 -1.76 10.00 38.97
N PRO A 24 -2.63 10.91 39.47
CA PRO A 24 -3.75 11.47 38.70
C PRO A 24 -3.32 12.13 37.38
N GLN A 25 -2.06 12.58 37.30
CA GLN A 25 -1.46 13.15 36.10
C GLN A 25 -1.19 12.11 35.00
N GLN A 26 -0.78 10.88 35.36
CA GLN A 26 -0.62 9.77 34.40
C GLN A 26 -1.97 9.31 33.86
N GLN A 27 -2.98 9.21 34.72
CA GLN A 27 -4.33 8.82 34.29
C GLN A 27 -4.94 9.83 33.31
N GLN A 28 -4.72 11.12 33.53
CA GLN A 28 -5.13 12.16 32.58
C GLN A 28 -4.40 12.05 31.24
N GLN A 29 -3.09 11.76 31.27
CA GLN A 29 -2.29 11.62 30.08
C GLN A 29 -2.68 10.37 29.26
N GLU A 30 -2.99 9.27 29.94
CA GLU A 30 -3.51 8.05 29.31
C GLU A 30 -4.88 8.28 28.66
N ALA A 31 -5.81 8.93 29.36
CA ALA A 31 -7.13 9.23 28.80
C ALA A 31 -7.06 10.16 27.57
N LEU A 32 -6.17 11.15 27.61
CA LEU A 32 -5.91 12.02 26.46
C LEU A 32 -5.27 11.25 25.31
N PHE A 33 -4.32 10.35 25.60
CA PHE A 33 -3.72 9.49 24.60
C PHE A 33 -4.78 8.61 23.93
N GLU A 34 -5.62 7.91 24.70
CA GLU A 34 -6.66 7.04 24.15
C GLU A 34 -7.62 7.82 23.23
N THR A 35 -8.02 9.02 23.65
CA THR A 35 -8.90 9.88 22.85
C THR A 35 -8.23 10.28 21.53
N LYS A 36 -6.99 10.76 21.57
CA LYS A 36 -6.26 11.19 20.38
C LYS A 36 -5.83 10.03 19.48
N HIS A 37 -5.53 8.88 20.08
CA HIS A 37 -5.25 7.64 19.36
C HIS A 37 -6.49 7.20 18.58
N ALA A 38 -7.67 7.20 19.20
CA ALA A 38 -8.92 6.89 18.51
C ALA A 38 -9.20 7.85 17.34
N GLU A 39 -9.05 9.16 17.56
CA GLU A 39 -9.20 10.18 16.51
C GLU A 39 -8.23 9.96 15.34
N LEU A 40 -6.95 9.69 15.62
CA LEU A 40 -5.94 9.40 14.61
C LEU A 40 -6.31 8.17 13.77
N LEU A 41 -6.78 7.10 14.42
CA LEU A 41 -7.15 5.88 13.71
C LEU A 41 -8.41 6.06 12.86
N SER A 42 -9.37 6.89 13.28
CA SER A 42 -10.52 7.24 12.44
C SER A 42 -10.08 8.06 11.22
N GLU A 43 -9.26 9.09 11.43
CA GLU A 43 -8.80 9.96 10.34
C GLU A 43 -7.95 9.18 9.33
N ALA A 44 -6.99 8.37 9.80
CA ALA A 44 -6.15 7.55 8.95
C ALA A 44 -6.97 6.56 8.10
N ARG A 45 -8.06 6.02 8.67
CA ARG A 45 -8.99 5.17 7.95
C ARG A 45 -9.78 5.93 6.89
N ASP A 46 -10.23 7.14 7.20
CA ASP A 46 -11.02 7.94 6.27
C ASP A 46 -10.15 8.44 5.12
N VAL A 47 -8.91 8.86 5.39
CA VAL A 47 -7.89 9.17 4.36
C VAL A 47 -7.62 7.96 3.48
N ALA A 48 -7.41 6.77 4.07
CA ALA A 48 -7.20 5.55 3.27
C ALA A 48 -8.39 5.27 2.34
N ARG A 49 -9.62 5.52 2.80
CA ARG A 49 -10.84 5.30 2.03
C ARG A 49 -11.07 6.36 0.95
N GLU A 50 -10.86 7.63 1.27
CA GLU A 50 -11.12 8.76 0.39
C GLU A 50 -10.15 8.76 -0.78
N PHE A 51 -8.87 8.59 -0.49
CA PHE A 51 -7.81 8.63 -1.50
C PHE A 51 -7.51 7.26 -2.11
N GLY A 52 -8.02 6.18 -1.49
CA GLY A 52 -7.78 4.83 -1.97
C GLY A 52 -6.29 4.45 -1.93
N ALA A 53 -5.57 4.98 -0.93
CA ALA A 53 -4.16 4.72 -0.68
C ALA A 53 -4.01 3.96 0.65
N ASP A 54 -2.99 3.11 0.74
CA ASP A 54 -2.70 2.42 2.00
C ASP A 54 -2.06 3.38 3.00
N VAL A 55 -2.63 3.43 4.20
CA VAL A 55 -2.18 4.30 5.29
C VAL A 55 -1.68 3.45 6.44
N HIS A 56 -0.48 3.78 6.93
CA HIS A 56 0.11 3.16 8.12
C HIS A 56 0.25 4.20 9.22
N ALA A 57 -0.40 3.94 10.37
CA ALA A 57 -0.23 4.76 11.57
C ALA A 57 0.64 4.00 12.57
N VAL A 58 1.74 4.61 13.00
CA VAL A 58 2.63 4.06 14.04
C VAL A 58 2.49 4.93 15.28
N VAL A 59 2.05 4.32 16.38
CA VAL A 59 1.73 5.02 17.62
C VAL A 59 2.62 4.50 18.74
N PHE A 60 3.24 5.43 19.49
CA PHE A 60 4.04 5.13 20.67
C PHE A 60 3.18 5.41 21.90
N PRO A 61 2.71 4.39 22.64
CA PRO A 61 1.90 4.60 23.84
C PRO A 61 2.74 5.26 24.95
N PRO A 62 2.11 6.06 25.83
CA PRO A 62 2.81 6.62 26.98
C PRO A 62 3.30 5.50 27.91
N GLY A 63 4.58 5.56 28.29
CA GLY A 63 5.25 4.54 29.11
C GLY A 63 6.30 3.74 28.32
N ASP A 64 6.75 2.62 28.88
CA ASP A 64 7.76 1.73 28.25
C ASP A 64 7.12 0.71 27.30
N GLY A 65 6.12 1.15 26.52
CA GLY A 65 5.40 0.31 25.57
C GLY A 65 6.06 0.27 24.19
N ALA A 66 5.95 -0.86 23.51
CA ALA A 66 6.38 -0.97 22.11
C ALA A 66 5.46 -0.15 21.19
N ALA A 67 6.03 0.35 20.09
CA ALA A 67 5.25 0.98 19.03
C ALA A 67 4.21 0.02 18.45
N VAL A 68 2.99 0.52 18.29
CA VAL A 68 1.88 -0.20 17.67
C VAL A 68 1.70 0.31 16.25
N ARG A 69 1.80 -0.58 15.27
CA ARG A 69 1.52 -0.28 13.85
C ARG A 69 0.08 -0.67 13.52
N HIS A 70 -0.67 0.28 12.98
CA HIS A 70 -1.99 0.07 12.40
C HIS A 70 -1.91 0.23 10.89
N GLU A 71 -2.60 -0.64 10.18
CA GLU A 71 -2.64 -0.66 8.73
C GLU A 71 -4.06 -0.51 8.23
N PHE A 72 -4.27 0.48 7.36
CA PHE A 72 -5.55 0.79 6.76
C PHE A 72 -5.40 0.68 5.25
N LEU A 73 -6.03 -0.33 4.67
CA LEU A 73 -5.97 -0.55 3.23
C LEU A 73 -6.93 0.40 2.53
N GLY A 74 -6.37 1.23 1.66
CA GLY A 74 -7.14 2.06 0.77
C GLY A 74 -7.46 1.25 -0.47
N ALA A 75 -8.57 0.53 -0.48
CA ALA A 75 -9.03 -0.10 -1.73
C ALA A 75 -9.29 1.03 -2.74
N GLY A 76 -8.33 1.23 -3.66
CA GLY A 76 -8.34 2.25 -4.68
C GLY A 76 -9.69 2.33 -5.39
N ARG A 77 -10.15 3.54 -5.71
CA ARG A 77 -11.41 3.74 -6.46
C ARG A 77 -11.47 2.87 -7.72
N GLU A 78 -10.33 2.71 -8.39
CA GLU A 78 -10.17 1.83 -9.55
C GLU A 78 -10.31 0.35 -9.20
N ALA A 79 -9.72 -0.13 -8.11
CA ALA A 79 -9.86 -1.51 -7.66
C ALA A 79 -11.33 -1.85 -7.31
N ARG A 80 -12.04 -0.93 -6.65
CA ARG A 80 -13.47 -1.08 -6.34
C ARG A 80 -14.32 -1.08 -7.61
N LEU A 81 -14.02 -0.18 -8.56
CA LEU A 81 -14.70 -0.15 -9.85
C LEU A 81 -14.45 -1.44 -10.63
N LYS A 82 -13.21 -1.93 -10.66
CA LYS A 82 -12.84 -3.19 -11.29
C LYS A 82 -13.57 -4.39 -10.66
N GLU A 83 -13.71 -4.41 -9.35
CA GLU A 83 -14.48 -5.44 -8.64
C GLU A 83 -15.98 -5.37 -8.98
N LEU A 84 -16.57 -4.17 -9.01
CA LEU A 84 -17.97 -3.97 -9.40
C LEU A 84 -18.23 -4.41 -10.84
N VAL A 85 -17.39 -3.97 -11.78
CA VAL A 85 -17.45 -4.37 -13.18
C VAL A 85 -17.25 -5.88 -13.31
N GLY A 86 -16.27 -6.45 -12.61
CA GLY A 86 -16.02 -7.90 -12.60
C GLY A 86 -17.24 -8.69 -12.12
N ARG A 87 -17.91 -8.24 -11.06
CA ARG A 87 -19.16 -8.86 -10.57
C ARG A 87 -20.30 -8.76 -11.57
N ALA A 88 -20.49 -7.59 -12.18
CA ALA A 88 -21.51 -7.40 -13.21
C ALA A 88 -21.27 -8.32 -14.41
N VAL A 89 -20.04 -8.36 -14.92
CA VAL A 89 -19.64 -9.24 -16.03
C VAL A 89 -19.81 -10.71 -15.65
N ALA A 90 -19.38 -11.13 -14.46
CA ALA A 90 -19.55 -12.51 -14.02
C ALA A 90 -21.03 -12.92 -13.97
N LYS A 91 -21.90 -12.02 -13.50
CA LYS A 91 -23.34 -12.25 -13.50
C LYS A 91 -23.89 -12.37 -14.92
N ASP A 92 -23.52 -11.46 -15.82
CA ASP A 92 -24.00 -11.48 -17.21
C ASP A 92 -23.53 -12.76 -17.92
N VAL A 93 -22.24 -13.13 -17.79
CA VAL A 93 -21.68 -14.35 -18.38
C VAL A 93 -22.34 -15.61 -17.80
N SER A 94 -22.72 -15.61 -16.53
CA SER A 94 -23.44 -16.75 -15.92
C SER A 94 -24.83 -16.99 -16.53
N THR A 95 -25.43 -15.97 -17.13
CA THR A 95 -26.72 -16.08 -17.83
C THR A 95 -26.59 -16.37 -19.32
N MET A 96 -25.38 -16.27 -19.88
CA MET A 96 -25.11 -16.53 -21.30
C MET A 96 -24.95 -18.03 -21.58
N GLY A 97 -25.36 -18.44 -22.79
CA GLY A 97 -25.09 -19.79 -23.31
C GLY A 97 -23.65 -19.94 -23.81
N MET A 98 -23.14 -21.18 -23.87
CA MET A 98 -21.75 -21.45 -24.27
C MET A 98 -21.40 -20.91 -25.68
N GLU A 99 -22.31 -21.03 -26.65
CA GLU A 99 -22.13 -20.52 -28.01
C GLU A 99 -22.02 -18.98 -28.05
N GLU A 100 -22.80 -18.30 -27.21
CA GLU A 100 -22.78 -16.85 -27.08
C GLU A 100 -21.48 -16.37 -26.43
N VAL A 101 -21.00 -17.07 -25.40
CA VAL A 101 -19.71 -16.78 -24.77
C VAL A 101 -18.56 -16.90 -25.77
N VAL A 102 -18.54 -17.96 -26.60
CA VAL A 102 -17.52 -18.14 -27.64
C VAL A 102 -17.60 -17.04 -28.71
N ALA A 103 -18.79 -16.61 -29.09
CA ALA A 103 -18.97 -15.50 -30.03
C ALA A 103 -18.43 -14.17 -29.46
N HIS A 104 -18.74 -13.88 -28.19
CA HIS A 104 -18.22 -12.72 -27.47
C HIS A 104 -16.69 -12.76 -27.33
N GLU A 105 -16.12 -13.92 -27.03
CA GLU A 105 -14.66 -14.09 -26.95
C GLU A 105 -14.00 -13.76 -28.29
N LYS A 106 -14.50 -14.31 -29.41
CA LYS A 106 -14.00 -14.01 -30.76
C LYS A 106 -14.12 -12.52 -31.09
N HIS A 107 -15.22 -11.88 -30.69
CA HIS A 107 -15.40 -10.45 -30.89
C HIS A 107 -14.39 -9.61 -30.08
N LEU A 108 -14.19 -9.94 -28.80
CA LEU A 108 -13.21 -9.30 -27.94
C LEU A 108 -11.78 -9.46 -28.46
N GLN A 109 -11.41 -10.64 -28.97
CA GLN A 109 -10.10 -10.87 -29.58
C GLN A 109 -9.87 -9.95 -30.80
N ARG A 110 -10.88 -9.77 -31.65
CA ARG A 110 -10.80 -8.84 -32.80
C ARG A 110 -10.62 -7.40 -32.35
N LEU A 111 -11.40 -6.94 -31.37
CA LEU A 111 -11.27 -5.59 -30.82
C LEU A 111 -9.88 -5.35 -30.21
N ARG A 112 -9.36 -6.32 -29.44
CA ARG A 112 -8.00 -6.24 -28.87
C ARG A 112 -6.94 -6.14 -29.97
N ALA A 113 -7.08 -6.87 -31.07
CA ALA A 113 -6.16 -6.79 -32.20
C ALA A 113 -6.20 -5.39 -32.87
N VAL A 114 -7.39 -4.81 -33.05
CA VAL A 114 -7.56 -3.46 -33.60
C VAL A 114 -6.90 -2.43 -32.70
N VAL A 115 -7.21 -2.44 -31.39
CA VAL A 115 -6.61 -1.50 -30.43
C VAL A 115 -5.09 -1.64 -30.38
N ALA A 116 -4.57 -2.87 -30.39
CA ALA A 116 -3.12 -3.10 -30.40
C ALA A 116 -2.45 -2.51 -31.66
N ASN A 117 -3.10 -2.65 -32.83
CA ASN A 117 -2.59 -2.09 -34.07
C ASN A 117 -2.65 -0.56 -34.07
N GLU A 118 -3.72 0.04 -33.56
CA GLU A 118 -3.82 1.49 -33.40
C GLU A 118 -2.78 2.05 -32.43
N LEU A 119 -2.52 1.36 -31.32
CA LEU A 119 -1.48 1.76 -30.38
C LEU A 119 -0.08 1.67 -31.01
N ARG A 120 0.20 0.63 -31.80
CA ARG A 120 1.45 0.52 -32.56
C ARG A 120 1.57 1.63 -33.60
N ALA A 121 0.52 1.92 -34.35
CA ALA A 121 0.51 2.99 -35.34
C ALA A 121 0.71 4.37 -34.69
N LYS A 122 0.08 4.64 -33.54
CA LYS A 122 0.30 5.86 -32.76
C LYS A 122 1.74 5.94 -32.24
N ALA A 123 2.29 4.85 -31.70
CA ALA A 123 3.67 4.82 -31.23
C ALA A 123 4.68 5.04 -32.37
N ALA A 124 4.46 4.45 -33.54
CA ALA A 124 5.28 4.68 -34.73
C ALA A 124 5.19 6.13 -35.22
N ALA A 125 3.98 6.70 -35.29
CA ALA A 125 3.79 8.09 -35.68
C ALA A 125 4.46 9.08 -34.70
N GLU A 126 4.42 8.81 -33.40
CA GLU A 126 5.15 9.62 -32.41
C GLU A 126 6.68 9.45 -32.52
N ALA A 127 7.16 8.25 -32.84
CA ALA A 127 8.58 8.02 -33.10
C ALA A 127 9.07 8.73 -34.38
N ASP A 128 8.28 8.72 -35.46
CA ASP A 128 8.58 9.42 -36.71
C ASP A 128 8.57 10.94 -36.51
N LYS A 129 7.64 11.47 -35.72
CA LYS A 129 7.65 12.90 -35.31
C LYS A 129 8.88 13.26 -34.49
N ALA A 130 9.29 12.39 -33.55
CA ALA A 130 10.50 12.60 -32.76
C ALA A 130 11.77 12.56 -33.63
N ALA A 131 11.83 11.66 -34.63
CA ALA A 131 12.93 11.58 -35.59
C ALA A 131 12.98 12.80 -36.53
N ALA A 132 11.82 13.27 -37.01
CA ALA A 132 11.71 14.47 -37.84
C ALA A 132 12.12 15.75 -37.08
N ALA A 133 11.75 15.86 -35.79
CA ALA A 133 12.17 16.98 -34.93
C ALA A 133 13.69 16.97 -34.64
N GLY A 134 14.35 15.81 -34.72
CA GLY A 134 15.80 15.66 -34.54
C GLY A 134 16.67 16.09 -35.74
N THR A 135 16.07 16.45 -36.88
CA THR A 135 16.82 16.72 -38.14
C THR A 135 17.33 18.16 -38.27
N THR A 136 17.26 19.00 -37.22
CA THR A 136 17.89 20.34 -37.23
C THR A 136 19.29 20.38 -36.60
N SER A 137 19.82 19.28 -36.08
CA SER A 137 21.22 19.22 -35.66
C SER A 137 22.07 18.58 -36.76
N SER A 138 22.66 19.43 -37.59
CA SER A 138 23.71 19.04 -38.54
C SER A 138 24.80 18.24 -37.83
N PRO A 139 25.40 17.21 -38.47
CA PRO A 139 26.62 16.60 -37.97
C PRO A 139 27.77 17.56 -38.27
N ALA A 140 27.90 18.60 -37.46
CA ALA A 140 29.08 19.44 -37.42
C ALA A 140 30.21 18.61 -36.81
N ARG A 141 30.88 17.90 -37.71
CA ARG A 141 32.26 17.43 -37.67
C ARG A 141 33.14 18.43 -36.90
N GLN A 142 33.29 18.25 -35.59
CA GLN A 142 34.36 18.89 -34.82
C GLN A 142 35.44 17.85 -34.59
N GLU A 143 36.36 17.82 -35.55
CA GLU A 143 37.70 17.30 -35.39
C GLU A 143 38.33 17.98 -34.16
N VAL A 144 38.54 17.23 -33.08
CA VAL A 144 39.59 17.59 -32.11
C VAL A 144 40.89 17.10 -32.72
N SER A 145 41.50 18.00 -33.48
CA SER A 145 42.94 18.03 -33.72
C SER A 145 43.65 17.99 -32.36
N GLY A 146 44.18 16.82 -32.00
CA GLY A 146 45.11 16.63 -30.90
C GLY A 146 46.36 15.91 -31.39
N ALA A 147 47.05 16.47 -32.40
CA ALA A 147 48.36 16.01 -32.81
C ALA A 147 49.43 16.52 -31.83
N ALA A 148 49.96 15.56 -31.07
CA ALA A 148 51.38 15.36 -30.72
C ALA A 148 52.32 16.57 -30.53
N ALA A 149 52.84 16.68 -29.30
CA ALA A 149 54.26 16.96 -29.03
C ALA A 149 54.67 16.04 -27.86
N ALA A 150 55.26 14.88 -28.14
CA ALA A 150 56.71 14.67 -28.21
C ALA A 150 57.44 15.04 -26.91
N GLY A 151 57.65 14.04 -26.05
CA GLY A 151 58.52 14.07 -24.89
C GLY A 151 59.14 12.69 -24.67
N SER A 152 60.24 12.46 -25.38
CA SER A 152 61.08 11.26 -25.41
C SER A 152 61.92 11.08 -24.14
N SER A 153 62.32 9.82 -23.92
CA SER A 153 63.54 9.30 -23.24
C SER A 153 63.23 8.56 -21.92
N LYS A 154 63.27 7.22 -21.85
CA LYS A 154 64.41 6.27 -22.00
C LYS A 154 65.36 6.37 -20.80
N GLU A 155 65.16 5.55 -19.77
CA GLU A 155 65.86 4.30 -19.43
C GLU A 155 65.28 3.73 -18.12
#